data_AF-A0A7K2KVX8-F1
#
_entry.id   AF-A0A7K2KVX8-F1
#
_cell.length_a   1.000
_cell.length_b   1.000
_cell.length_c   1.000
_cell.angle_alpha   90.00
_cell.angle_beta   90.00
_cell.angle_gamma   90.00
#
_symmetry.space_group_name_H-M   'P 1'
#
loop_
_entity.id
_entity.type
_entity.pdbx_description
1 polymer ?
#
loop_
_entity_poly.entity_id
_entity_poly.type
_entity_poly.pdbx_seq_one_letter_code
_entity_poly.pdbx_strand_id
1 'polypeptide(L)'
;AAADGAVILWTRPAAVRITAAVGAATLGGWALLTGGWLSLVSPWSGAPLLLAAAAIALFTAWRTAAAAVAGSVVAGLAVITAAGGPLRAAVPSDWMVPVYVLCGLAVASVWRTGRRETAPEAGRTRALPAGVRLGLACAGAGVAALGVVWALPPVAAGLLGPLARTTGVWSGEHAGQPLASFPGTAALVLAVAAAVLAAVPRLWARCGALALTWALLTALPVSLGLPYAATLALQLLTTAAALAGAVR
;
A
#
# COMPACT_ATOMS: atom_id res chain seq x y z
N ALA A 1 -10.21 29.56 8.06
CA ALA A 1 -10.45 28.99 6.70
C ALA A 1 -11.26 27.68 6.74
N ALA A 2 -10.72 26.56 7.22
CA ALA A 2 -11.45 25.28 7.26
C ALA A 2 -12.65 25.26 8.23
N ALA A 3 -12.53 25.96 9.37
CA ALA A 3 -13.62 26.14 10.33
C ALA A 3 -14.74 27.05 9.78
N ASP A 4 -14.39 28.11 9.04
CA ASP A 4 -15.36 29.04 8.46
C ASP A 4 -16.19 28.38 7.34
N GLY A 5 -15.58 27.49 6.54
CA GLY A 5 -16.30 26.70 5.53
C GLY A 5 -17.32 25.71 6.12
N ALA A 6 -17.03 25.16 7.30
CA ALA A 6 -17.95 24.26 8.02
C ALA A 6 -19.20 25.00 8.55
N VAL A 7 -19.03 26.25 8.98
CA VAL A 7 -20.13 27.12 9.46
C VAL A 7 -21.01 27.61 8.30
N ILE A 8 -20.40 27.96 7.15
CA ILE A 8 -21.12 28.40 5.94
C ILE A 8 -22.00 27.29 5.34
N LEU A 9 -21.54 26.03 5.39
CA LEU A 9 -22.31 24.87 4.96
C LEU A 9 -23.55 24.57 5.82
N TRP A 10 -23.65 25.18 7.01
CA TRP A 10 -24.69 24.86 7.99
C TRP A 10 -25.91 25.79 7.92
N THR A 11 -25.82 26.98 7.30
CA THR A 11 -26.82 28.05 7.50
C THR A 11 -27.33 28.77 6.24
N ARG A 12 -26.87 28.47 5.02
CA ARG A 12 -27.15 29.32 3.84
C ARG A 12 -27.61 28.58 2.55
N PRO A 13 -28.28 29.30 1.60
CA PRO A 13 -28.95 28.72 0.42
C PRO A 13 -28.03 27.89 -0.49
N ALA A 14 -28.62 27.05 -1.35
CA ALA A 14 -27.90 26.12 -2.24
C ALA A 14 -26.75 26.76 -3.04
N ALA A 15 -26.89 28.01 -3.48
CA ALA A 15 -25.87 28.76 -4.20
C ALA A 15 -24.55 28.95 -3.39
N VAL A 16 -24.65 29.18 -2.08
CA VAL A 16 -23.49 29.37 -1.18
C VAL A 16 -22.76 28.05 -0.94
N ARG A 17 -23.48 26.92 -1.00
CA ARG A 17 -22.89 25.58 -0.85
C ARG A 17 -22.06 25.19 -2.07
N ILE A 18 -22.46 25.60 -3.27
CA ILE A 18 -21.73 25.31 -4.51
C ILE A 18 -20.41 26.07 -4.52
N THR A 19 -20.41 27.38 -4.24
CA THR A 19 -19.17 28.18 -4.21
C THR A 19 -18.22 27.72 -3.11
N ALA A 20 -18.73 27.37 -1.93
CA ALA A 20 -17.92 26.79 -0.86
C ALA A 20 -17.33 25.43 -1.23
N ALA A 21 -18.10 24.56 -1.92
CA ALA A 21 -17.61 23.26 -2.38
C ALA A 21 -16.54 23.40 -3.48
N VAL A 22 -16.77 24.29 -4.45
CA VAL A 22 -15.79 24.59 -5.51
C VAL A 22 -14.52 25.18 -4.91
N GLY A 23 -14.63 26.14 -4.00
CA GLY A 23 -13.49 26.74 -3.30
C GLY A 23 -12.71 25.73 -2.46
N ALA A 24 -13.40 24.83 -1.75
CA ALA A 24 -12.76 23.76 -1.00
C ALA A 24 -12.06 22.73 -1.92
N ALA A 25 -12.65 22.42 -3.07
CA ALA A 25 -12.07 21.51 -4.05
C ALA A 25 -10.84 22.11 -4.74
N THR A 26 -10.90 23.38 -5.15
CA THR A 26 -9.78 24.05 -5.82
C THR A 26 -8.63 24.32 -4.84
N LEU A 27 -8.90 24.87 -3.65
CA LEU A 27 -7.88 25.10 -2.63
C LEU A 27 -7.31 23.78 -2.08
N GLY A 28 -8.17 22.79 -1.84
CA GLY A 28 -7.75 21.45 -1.41
C GLY A 28 -6.90 20.75 -2.48
N GLY A 29 -7.30 20.83 -3.75
CA GLY A 29 -6.53 20.30 -4.88
C GLY A 29 -5.16 20.97 -5.01
N TRP A 30 -5.12 22.31 -4.92
CA TRP A 30 -3.87 23.07 -4.91
C TRP A 30 -2.98 22.74 -3.71
N ALA A 31 -3.56 22.55 -2.52
CA ALA A 31 -2.84 22.13 -1.32
C ALA A 31 -2.25 20.72 -1.46
N LEU A 32 -2.95 19.79 -2.13
CA LEU A 32 -2.43 18.46 -2.43
C LEU A 32 -1.28 18.50 -3.43
N LEU A 33 -1.41 19.28 -4.50
CA LEU A 33 -0.35 19.43 -5.51
C LEU A 33 0.91 20.08 -4.91
N THR A 34 0.74 21.16 -4.17
CA THR A 34 1.84 21.87 -3.51
C THR A 34 2.45 21.05 -2.38
N GLY A 35 1.64 20.45 -1.52
CA GLY A 35 2.10 19.54 -0.47
C GLY A 35 2.82 18.31 -1.02
N GLY A 36 2.33 17.75 -2.12
CA GLY A 36 2.96 16.63 -2.83
C GLY A 36 4.31 17.01 -3.43
N TRP A 37 4.37 18.17 -4.10
CA TRP A 37 5.63 18.73 -4.61
C TRP A 37 6.63 19.01 -3.49
N LEU A 38 6.19 19.64 -2.41
CA LEU A 38 7.03 19.91 -1.24
C LEU A 38 7.47 18.62 -0.54
N SER A 39 6.65 17.57 -0.50
CA SER A 39 7.06 16.26 0.01
C SER A 39 8.22 15.64 -0.80
N LEU A 40 8.42 16.05 -2.06
CA LEU A 40 9.56 15.64 -2.88
C LEU A 40 10.82 16.50 -2.64
N VAL A 41 10.66 17.82 -2.47
CA VAL A 41 11.79 18.78 -2.47
C VAL A 41 12.18 19.25 -1.06
N SER A 42 11.22 19.33 -0.13
CA SER A 42 11.38 19.79 1.25
C SER A 42 10.42 19.02 2.19
N PRO A 43 10.79 17.79 2.60
CA PRO A 43 9.85 16.82 3.16
C PRO A 43 9.08 17.30 4.40
N TRP A 44 9.75 18.11 5.23
CA TRP A 44 9.21 18.64 6.48
C TRP A 44 8.19 19.76 6.29
N SER A 45 8.27 20.50 5.18
CA SER A 45 7.34 21.61 4.90
C SER A 45 6.07 21.17 4.18
N GLY A 46 6.11 20.05 3.44
CA GLY A 46 4.95 19.51 2.71
C GLY A 46 3.96 18.74 3.59
N ALA A 47 4.43 18.09 4.66
CA ALA A 47 3.60 17.30 5.56
C ALA A 47 2.38 18.04 6.16
N PRO A 48 2.51 19.25 6.73
CA PRO A 48 1.36 19.96 7.31
C PRO A 48 0.29 20.33 6.27
N LEU A 49 0.68 20.66 5.03
CA LEU A 49 -0.25 20.96 3.94
C LEU A 49 -1.05 19.72 3.53
N LEU A 50 -0.37 18.58 3.41
CA LEU A 50 -1.01 17.30 3.09
C LEU A 50 -1.97 16.84 4.21
N LEU A 51 -1.61 17.05 5.48
CA LEU A 51 -2.49 16.75 6.62
C LEU A 51 -3.70 17.69 6.66
N ALA A 52 -3.52 18.98 6.37
CA ALA A 52 -4.63 19.92 6.27
C ALA A 52 -5.60 19.53 5.13
N ALA A 53 -5.07 19.17 3.96
CA ALA A 53 -5.87 18.68 2.85
C ALA A 53 -6.60 17.36 3.19
N ALA A 54 -5.94 16.43 3.88
CA ALA A 54 -6.54 15.20 4.36
C ALA A 54 -7.69 15.45 5.32
N ALA A 55 -7.53 16.37 6.27
CA ALA A 55 -8.57 16.75 7.22
C ALA A 55 -9.80 17.33 6.51
N ILE A 56 -9.60 18.20 5.51
CA ILE A 56 -10.69 18.77 4.69
C ILE A 56 -11.39 17.66 3.89
N ALA A 57 -10.64 16.76 3.26
CA ALA A 57 -11.20 15.65 2.48
C ALA A 57 -11.98 14.65 3.36
N LEU A 58 -11.50 14.37 4.57
CA LEU A 58 -12.20 13.50 5.52
C LEU A 58 -13.45 14.19 6.09
N PHE A 59 -13.36 15.49 6.36
CA PHE A 59 -14.50 16.29 6.80
C PHE A 59 -15.60 16.33 5.75
N THR A 60 -15.27 16.54 4.46
CA THR A 60 -16.27 16.47 3.38
C THR A 60 -16.84 15.07 3.23
N ALA A 61 -16.01 14.03 3.29
CA ALA A 61 -16.43 12.64 3.23
C ALA A 61 -17.40 12.24 4.37
N TRP A 62 -17.24 12.82 5.56
CA TRP A 62 -18.16 12.61 6.69
C TRP A 62 -19.50 13.33 6.51
N ARG A 63 -19.51 14.42 5.73
CA ARG A 63 -20.69 15.28 5.56
C ARG A 63 -21.52 14.90 4.33
N THR A 64 -20.91 14.25 3.33
CA THR A 64 -21.61 13.85 2.10
C THR A 64 -21.35 12.38 1.77
N ALA A 65 -22.41 11.57 1.83
CA ALA A 65 -22.33 10.15 1.50
C ALA A 65 -21.80 9.89 0.08
N ALA A 66 -22.14 10.76 -0.88
CA ALA A 66 -21.69 10.68 -2.27
C ALA A 66 -20.16 10.86 -2.43
N ALA A 67 -19.52 11.68 -1.57
CA ALA A 67 -18.07 11.89 -1.60
C ALA A 67 -17.32 11.02 -0.59
N ALA A 68 -18.03 10.21 0.20
CA ALA A 68 -17.45 9.49 1.34
C ALA A 68 -16.29 8.58 0.91
N VAL A 69 -16.45 7.84 -0.19
CA VAL A 69 -15.39 6.94 -0.68
C VAL A 69 -14.23 7.72 -1.26
N ALA A 70 -14.49 8.56 -2.28
CA ALA A 70 -13.44 9.31 -2.98
C ALA A 70 -12.66 10.25 -2.04
N GLY A 71 -13.36 11.01 -1.18
CA GLY A 71 -12.71 11.90 -0.21
C GLY A 71 -11.86 11.14 0.81
N SER A 72 -12.29 9.94 1.21
CA SER A 72 -11.52 9.12 2.16
C SER A 72 -10.33 8.42 1.50
N VAL A 73 -10.42 8.08 0.20
CA VAL A 73 -9.25 7.63 -0.57
C VAL A 73 -8.22 8.74 -0.64
N VAL A 74 -8.63 9.95 -1.03
CA VAL A 74 -7.74 11.11 -1.12
C VAL A 74 -7.12 11.45 0.23
N ALA A 75 -7.91 11.44 1.30
CA ALA A 75 -7.41 11.65 2.66
C ALA A 75 -6.38 10.59 3.06
N GLY A 76 -6.66 9.31 2.79
CA GLY A 76 -5.72 8.21 3.06
C GLY A 76 -4.41 8.36 2.30
N LEU A 77 -4.47 8.66 1.00
CA LEU A 77 -3.28 8.89 0.18
C LEU A 77 -2.49 10.12 0.67
N ALA A 78 -3.18 11.21 1.02
CA ALA A 78 -2.55 12.40 1.56
C ALA A 78 -1.82 12.15 2.89
N VAL A 79 -2.39 11.31 3.78
CA VAL A 79 -1.71 10.90 5.02
C VAL A 79 -0.48 10.05 4.73
N ILE A 80 -0.57 9.12 3.78
CA ILE A 80 0.56 8.26 3.39
C ILE A 80 1.68 9.10 2.75
N THR A 81 1.35 10.07 1.90
CA THR A 81 2.35 10.97 1.29
C THR A 81 2.94 11.96 2.30
N ALA A 82 2.16 12.40 3.29
CA ALA A 82 2.64 13.25 4.38
C ALA A 82 3.64 12.50 5.27
N ALA A 83 3.35 11.24 5.61
CA ALA A 83 4.25 10.39 6.38
C ALA A 83 5.52 10.01 5.58
N GLY A 84 5.36 9.83 4.27
CA GLY A 84 6.44 9.45 3.37
C GLY A 84 7.62 10.40 3.37
N GLY A 85 7.37 11.71 3.41
CA GLY A 85 8.41 12.74 3.40
C GLY A 85 9.45 12.57 4.52
N PRO A 86 9.07 12.69 5.81
CA PRO A 86 10.00 12.52 6.93
C PRO A 86 10.57 11.10 6.99
N LEU A 87 9.80 10.08 6.59
CA LEU A 87 10.31 8.71 6.51
C LEU A 87 11.44 8.57 5.46
N ARG A 88 11.39 9.31 4.34
CA ARG A 88 12.52 9.33 3.38
C ARG A 88 13.82 9.84 3.99
N ALA A 89 13.72 10.80 4.91
CA ALA A 89 14.90 11.39 5.53
C ALA A 89 15.56 10.46 6.56
N ALA A 90 14.80 9.51 7.12
CA ALA A 90 15.25 8.64 8.20
C ALA A 90 15.64 7.22 7.73
N VAL A 91 15.30 6.85 6.50
CA VAL A 91 15.34 5.46 6.04
C VAL A 91 16.23 5.35 4.79
N PRO A 92 17.05 4.29 4.65
CA PRO A 92 17.83 4.06 3.43
C PRO A 92 16.95 3.96 2.18
N SER A 93 17.46 4.36 1.02
CA SER A 93 16.73 4.39 -0.26
C SER A 93 15.99 3.08 -0.58
N ASP A 94 16.60 1.95 -0.24
CA ASP A 94 16.09 0.62 -0.56
C ASP A 94 14.87 0.22 0.26
N TRP A 95 14.64 0.90 1.39
CA TRP A 95 13.54 0.66 2.32
C TRP A 95 12.33 1.56 2.07
N MET A 96 12.43 2.49 1.12
CA MET A 96 11.37 3.45 0.84
C MET A 96 10.05 2.79 0.49
N VAL A 97 10.06 1.83 -0.45
CA VAL A 97 8.84 1.14 -0.90
C VAL A 97 8.18 0.31 0.21
N PRO A 98 8.92 -0.54 0.96
CA PRO A 98 8.38 -1.23 2.13
C PRO A 98 7.72 -0.31 3.14
N VAL A 99 8.35 0.83 3.44
CA VAL A 99 7.83 1.79 4.42
C VAL A 99 6.50 2.37 3.96
N TYR A 100 6.37 2.75 2.68
CA TYR A 100 5.08 3.19 2.13
C TYR A 100 4.00 2.11 2.18
N VAL A 101 4.35 0.86 1.89
CA VAL A 101 3.43 -0.28 1.97
C VAL A 101 2.96 -0.49 3.42
N LEU A 102 3.87 -0.42 4.39
CA LEU A 102 3.54 -0.51 5.82
C LEU A 102 2.67 0.67 6.27
N CYS A 103 2.93 1.89 5.81
CA CYS A 103 2.06 3.04 6.08
C CYS A 103 0.64 2.83 5.51
N GLY A 104 0.52 2.32 4.27
CA GLY A 104 -0.77 1.99 3.68
C GLY A 104 -1.52 0.91 4.45
N LEU A 105 -0.81 -0.12 4.92
CA LEU A 105 -1.37 -1.19 5.77
C LEU A 105 -1.73 -0.71 7.17
N ALA A 106 -0.95 0.20 7.75
CA ALA A 106 -1.24 0.85 9.03
C ALA A 106 -2.55 1.64 8.92
N VAL A 107 -2.69 2.48 7.88
CA VAL A 107 -3.95 3.17 7.59
C VAL A 107 -5.08 2.16 7.44
N ALA A 108 -4.92 1.07 6.68
CA ALA A 108 -5.96 0.06 6.52
C ALA A 108 -6.26 -0.80 7.78
N SER A 109 -5.36 -0.85 8.77
CA SER A 109 -5.49 -1.69 9.97
C SER A 109 -6.08 -0.94 11.17
N VAL A 110 -5.71 0.33 11.36
CA VAL A 110 -6.26 1.21 12.42
C VAL A 110 -7.80 1.27 12.37
N TRP A 111 -8.40 1.16 11.18
CA TRP A 111 -9.86 1.17 11.02
C TRP A 111 -10.52 -0.20 11.09
N ARG A 112 -9.73 -1.29 11.06
CA ARG A 112 -10.23 -2.66 11.28
C ARG A 112 -10.31 -3.00 12.76
N THR A 113 -9.39 -2.51 13.59
CA THR A 113 -9.36 -2.75 15.04
C THR A 113 -10.53 -2.07 15.77
N GLY A 114 -10.91 -0.86 15.37
CA GLY A 114 -12.10 -0.16 15.89
C GLY A 114 -13.44 -0.86 15.63
N ARG A 115 -13.48 -1.94 14.82
CA ARG A 115 -14.66 -2.81 14.62
C ARG A 115 -14.80 -3.89 15.72
N ARG A 116 -13.69 -4.22 16.39
CA ARG A 116 -13.61 -5.37 17.32
C ARG A 116 -13.84 -4.95 18.77
N GLU A 117 -13.57 -3.69 19.10
CA GLU A 117 -13.75 -3.11 20.44
C GLU A 117 -15.18 -2.62 20.72
N THR A 118 -16.05 -2.53 19.71
CA THR A 118 -17.46 -2.16 19.90
C THR A 118 -18.27 -3.37 20.38
N ALA A 119 -18.00 -3.83 21.59
CA ALA A 119 -18.91 -4.63 22.42
C ALA A 119 -19.79 -3.68 23.28
N PRO A 120 -20.98 -4.11 23.73
CA PRO A 120 -22.16 -3.26 23.84
C PRO A 120 -22.35 -2.57 25.20
N GLU A 121 -21.30 -2.05 25.83
CA GLU A 121 -21.45 -1.34 27.10
C GLU A 121 -20.83 0.06 27.02
N ALA A 122 -21.67 1.05 27.33
CA ALA A 122 -21.41 2.48 27.41
C ALA A 122 -21.29 3.28 26.09
N GLY A 123 -22.43 3.87 25.70
CA GLY A 123 -22.45 5.30 25.36
C GLY A 123 -21.84 5.72 24.01
N ARG A 124 -22.52 5.40 22.91
CA ARG A 124 -22.54 6.19 21.67
C ARG A 124 -21.16 6.44 21.02
N THR A 125 -20.37 5.40 20.80
CA THR A 125 -19.27 5.48 19.82
C THR A 125 -19.87 5.59 18.42
N ARG A 126 -19.76 6.78 17.82
CA ARG A 126 -20.30 7.09 16.49
C ARG A 126 -19.57 6.25 15.44
N ALA A 127 -20.14 5.10 15.09
CA ALA A 127 -19.60 4.21 14.06
C ALA A 127 -19.34 5.01 12.77
N LEU A 128 -18.13 4.90 12.23
CA LEU A 128 -17.75 5.58 11.00
C LEU A 128 -18.65 5.16 9.82
N PRO A 129 -19.03 6.10 8.94
CA PRO A 129 -19.77 5.76 7.73
C PRO A 129 -19.05 4.69 6.91
N ALA A 130 -19.79 3.70 6.40
CA ALA A 130 -19.21 2.58 5.65
C ALA A 130 -18.38 3.04 4.44
N GLY A 131 -18.78 4.13 3.77
CA GLY A 131 -18.05 4.71 2.64
C GLY A 131 -16.66 5.22 3.00
N VAL A 132 -16.49 5.80 4.19
CA VAL A 132 -15.19 6.30 4.67
C VAL A 132 -14.21 5.14 4.89
N ARG A 133 -14.71 4.08 5.52
CA ARG A 133 -13.95 2.84 5.76
C ARG A 133 -13.52 2.19 4.45
N LEU A 134 -14.43 2.13 3.48
CA LEU A 134 -14.12 1.57 2.16
C LEU A 134 -13.05 2.41 1.45
N GLY A 135 -13.15 3.74 1.48
CA GLY A 135 -12.17 4.62 0.84
C GLY A 135 -10.76 4.47 1.43
N LEU A 136 -10.64 4.43 2.76
CA LEU A 136 -9.34 4.22 3.42
C LEU A 136 -8.77 2.83 3.15
N ALA A 137 -9.62 1.80 3.12
CA ALA A 137 -9.21 0.46 2.72
C ALA A 137 -8.72 0.42 1.26
N CYS A 138 -9.41 1.11 0.35
CA CYS A 138 -8.99 1.23 -1.05
C CYS A 138 -7.65 1.99 -1.20
N ALA A 139 -7.43 3.06 -0.43
CA ALA A 139 -6.14 3.76 -0.43
C ALA A 139 -5.00 2.85 0.02
N GLY A 140 -5.16 2.15 1.15
CA GLY A 140 -4.16 1.21 1.64
C GLY A 140 -3.94 0.02 0.69
N ALA A 141 -5.01 -0.54 0.13
CA ALA A 141 -4.93 -1.62 -0.85
C ALA A 141 -4.25 -1.17 -2.15
N GLY A 142 -4.51 0.06 -2.61
CA GLY A 142 -3.86 0.63 -3.80
C GLY A 142 -2.35 0.79 -3.61
N VAL A 143 -1.92 1.31 -2.47
CA VAL A 143 -0.48 1.43 -2.15
C VAL A 143 0.18 0.06 -2.02
N ALA A 144 -0.48 -0.90 -1.38
CA ALA A 144 0.02 -2.27 -1.30
C ALA A 144 0.12 -2.93 -2.68
N ALA A 145 -0.88 -2.75 -3.56
CA ALA A 145 -0.86 -3.27 -4.93
C ALA A 145 0.27 -2.65 -5.76
N LEU A 146 0.50 -1.34 -5.65
CA LEU A 146 1.64 -0.68 -6.29
C LEU A 146 2.98 -1.22 -5.76
N GLY A 147 3.08 -1.49 -4.45
CA GLY A 147 4.24 -2.15 -3.86
C GLY A 147 4.49 -3.55 -4.45
N VAL A 148 3.43 -4.34 -4.64
CA VAL A 148 3.53 -5.65 -5.29
C VAL A 148 3.97 -5.52 -6.74
N VAL A 149 3.41 -4.57 -7.50
CA VAL A 149 3.80 -4.30 -8.89
C VAL A 149 5.28 -3.92 -8.97
N TRP A 150 5.76 -3.09 -8.04
CA TRP A 150 7.16 -2.73 -7.94
C TRP A 150 8.06 -3.93 -7.60
N ALA A 151 7.56 -4.94 -6.89
CA ALA A 151 8.27 -6.16 -6.56
C ALA A 151 8.19 -7.25 -7.65
N LEU A 152 7.49 -7.03 -8.77
CA LEU A 152 7.39 -7.98 -9.88
C LEU A 152 8.66 -8.19 -10.73
N PRO A 153 9.53 -7.19 -10.98
CA PRO A 153 10.72 -7.38 -11.80
C PRO A 153 11.62 -8.57 -11.40
N PRO A 154 11.96 -8.80 -10.10
CA PRO A 154 12.74 -9.98 -9.72
C PRO A 154 11.98 -11.30 -9.95
N VAL A 155 10.65 -11.30 -9.80
CA VAL A 155 9.79 -12.46 -10.11
C VAL A 155 9.87 -12.78 -11.60
N ALA A 156 9.73 -11.76 -12.46
CA ALA A 156 9.82 -11.92 -13.90
C ALA A 156 11.20 -12.43 -14.33
N ALA A 157 12.27 -11.94 -13.71
CA ALA A 157 13.63 -12.41 -13.97
C ALA A 157 13.84 -13.87 -13.55
N GLY A 158 13.33 -14.27 -12.39
CA GLY A 158 13.38 -15.68 -11.95
C GLY A 158 12.60 -16.61 -12.89
N LEU A 159 11.48 -16.15 -13.45
CA LEU A 159 10.65 -16.93 -14.38
C LEU A 159 11.20 -16.98 -15.80
N LEU A 160 11.77 -15.88 -16.29
CA LEU A 160 12.27 -15.74 -17.66
C LEU A 160 13.75 -16.14 -17.80
N GLY A 161 14.51 -16.20 -16.71
CA GLY A 161 15.90 -16.68 -16.72
C GLY A 161 16.08 -18.03 -17.43
N PRO A 162 15.21 -19.03 -17.18
CA PRO A 162 15.20 -20.28 -17.93
C PRO A 162 14.92 -20.16 -19.44
N LEU A 163 14.28 -19.11 -19.92
CA LEU A 163 13.93 -18.92 -21.34
C LEU A 163 14.94 -18.05 -22.09
N ALA A 164 15.67 -17.17 -21.39
CA ALA A 164 16.72 -16.34 -21.95
C ALA A 164 18.02 -17.11 -22.29
N ARG A 165 18.02 -18.44 -22.12
CA ARG A 165 19.19 -19.31 -22.32
C ARG A 165 19.49 -19.49 -23.81
N THR A 166 20.75 -19.27 -24.18
CA THR A 166 21.29 -19.60 -25.52
C THR A 166 22.32 -20.73 -25.47
N THR A 167 22.71 -21.21 -24.29
CA THR A 167 23.70 -22.27 -24.08
C THR A 167 23.13 -23.49 -23.34
N GLY A 168 23.86 -24.61 -23.37
CA GLY A 168 23.43 -25.88 -22.79
C GLY A 168 23.35 -25.88 -21.26
N VAL A 169 22.52 -26.77 -20.68
CA VAL A 169 22.17 -26.85 -19.24
C VAL A 169 23.36 -27.14 -18.29
N TRP A 170 24.55 -27.40 -18.83
CA TRP A 170 25.76 -27.67 -18.05
C TRP A 170 26.89 -26.66 -18.31
N SER A 171 26.60 -25.54 -18.99
CA SER A 171 27.58 -24.56 -19.45
C SER A 171 28.20 -23.67 -18.36
N GLY A 172 27.82 -23.83 -17.08
CA GLY A 172 28.31 -22.97 -15.98
C GLY A 172 27.79 -21.51 -16.01
N GLU A 173 27.18 -21.06 -17.12
CA GLU A 173 26.55 -19.74 -17.29
C GLU A 173 25.39 -19.49 -16.31
N HIS A 174 24.95 -20.56 -15.65
CA HIS A 174 23.99 -20.63 -14.54
C HIS A 174 24.34 -19.77 -13.32
N ALA A 175 25.58 -19.28 -13.22
CA ALA A 175 26.05 -18.42 -12.13
C ALA A 175 25.92 -16.91 -12.41
N GLY A 176 25.52 -16.53 -13.63
CA GLY A 176 25.37 -15.12 -14.00
C GLY A 176 24.18 -14.47 -13.28
N GLN A 177 24.39 -13.26 -12.75
CA GLN A 177 23.34 -12.52 -12.05
C GLN A 177 22.35 -11.94 -13.07
N PRO A 178 21.06 -12.33 -13.06
CA PRO A 178 20.10 -11.93 -14.10
C PRO A 178 19.71 -10.45 -13.99
N LEU A 179 19.86 -9.84 -12.81
CA LEU A 179 19.74 -8.40 -12.60
C LEU A 179 21.04 -7.86 -11.99
N ALA A 180 21.55 -6.76 -12.56
CA ALA A 180 22.77 -6.09 -12.07
C ALA A 180 22.65 -5.64 -10.61
N SER A 181 21.47 -5.15 -10.19
CA SER A 181 21.09 -4.94 -8.79
C SER A 181 19.58 -4.73 -8.68
N PHE A 182 18.96 -5.30 -7.65
CA PHE A 182 17.59 -4.99 -7.26
C PHE A 182 17.51 -5.05 -5.73
N PRO A 183 16.80 -4.12 -5.07
CA PRO A 183 16.76 -4.09 -3.62
C PRO A 183 16.13 -5.37 -3.04
N GLY A 184 16.83 -6.01 -2.10
CA GLY A 184 16.37 -7.23 -1.42
C GLY A 184 15.04 -7.06 -0.67
N THR A 185 14.62 -5.81 -0.44
CA THR A 185 13.34 -5.45 0.18
C THR A 185 12.11 -5.81 -0.68
N ALA A 186 12.29 -6.12 -1.98
CA ALA A 186 11.20 -6.61 -2.83
C ALA A 186 10.58 -7.93 -2.29
N ALA A 187 11.42 -8.84 -1.80
CA ALA A 187 10.96 -10.07 -1.15
C ALA A 187 10.13 -9.77 0.12
N LEU A 188 10.54 -8.76 0.90
CA LEU A 188 9.81 -8.33 2.09
C LEU A 188 8.42 -7.79 1.74
N VAL A 189 8.29 -7.01 0.66
CA VAL A 189 6.98 -6.51 0.20
C VAL A 189 6.04 -7.65 -0.21
N LEU A 190 6.54 -8.66 -0.94
CA LEU A 190 5.77 -9.85 -1.31
C LEU A 190 5.35 -10.66 -0.08
N ALA A 191 6.26 -10.85 0.87
CA ALA A 191 5.98 -11.57 2.12
C ALA A 191 4.89 -10.88 2.95
N VAL A 192 4.98 -9.56 3.12
CA VAL A 192 3.97 -8.77 3.83
C VAL A 192 2.62 -8.84 3.12
N ALA A 193 2.59 -8.70 1.80
CA ALA A 193 1.35 -8.78 1.03
C ALA A 193 0.71 -10.19 1.13
N ALA A 194 1.51 -11.25 1.05
CA ALA A 194 1.06 -12.63 1.25
C ALA A 194 0.46 -12.83 2.66
N ALA A 195 1.14 -12.35 3.71
CA ALA A 195 0.65 -12.43 5.09
C ALA A 195 -0.68 -11.69 5.29
N VAL A 196 -0.80 -10.49 4.70
CA VAL A 196 -2.04 -9.70 4.76
C VAL A 196 -3.19 -10.42 4.07
N LEU A 197 -2.96 -11.02 2.90
CA LEU A 197 -3.98 -11.80 2.20
C LEU A 197 -4.33 -13.10 2.94
N ALA A 198 -3.34 -13.76 3.56
CA ALA A 198 -3.56 -14.96 4.35
C ALA A 198 -4.45 -14.70 5.59
N ALA A 199 -4.38 -13.50 6.16
CA ALA A 199 -5.23 -13.08 7.27
C ALA A 199 -6.70 -12.80 6.87
N VAL A 200 -7.01 -12.77 5.56
CA VAL A 200 -8.38 -12.57 5.08
C VAL A 200 -9.06 -13.94 4.94
N PRO A 201 -10.20 -14.19 5.63
CA PRO A 201 -10.88 -15.48 5.61
C PRO A 201 -11.73 -15.66 4.34
N ARG A 202 -11.14 -15.44 3.16
CA ARG A 202 -11.80 -15.59 1.86
C ARG A 202 -10.95 -16.42 0.92
N LEU A 203 -11.59 -17.29 0.13
CA LEU A 203 -10.91 -18.20 -0.78
C LEU A 203 -10.02 -17.46 -1.79
N TRP A 204 -10.53 -16.40 -2.43
CA TRP A 204 -9.74 -15.59 -3.36
C TRP A 204 -8.48 -14.98 -2.72
N ALA A 205 -8.55 -14.63 -1.43
CA ALA A 205 -7.40 -14.10 -0.70
C ALA A 205 -6.38 -15.20 -0.38
N ARG A 206 -6.83 -16.41 -0.07
CA ARG A 206 -5.94 -17.58 0.07
C ARG A 206 -5.24 -17.91 -1.24
N CYS A 207 -5.95 -17.92 -2.36
CA CYS A 207 -5.35 -18.12 -3.69
C CYS A 207 -4.33 -17.03 -4.00
N GLY A 208 -4.66 -15.76 -3.72
CA GLY A 208 -3.73 -14.65 -3.88
C GLY A 208 -2.49 -14.76 -2.96
N ALA A 209 -2.68 -15.17 -1.70
CA ALA A 209 -1.57 -15.40 -0.77
C ALA A 209 -0.66 -16.52 -1.25
N LEU A 210 -1.21 -17.62 -1.76
CA LEU A 210 -0.43 -18.71 -2.35
C LEU A 210 0.35 -18.25 -3.58
N ALA A 211 -0.29 -17.50 -4.48
CA ALA A 211 0.36 -16.94 -5.66
C ALA A 211 1.51 -15.98 -5.28
N LEU A 212 1.31 -15.12 -4.29
CA LEU A 212 2.37 -14.22 -3.79
C LEU A 212 3.47 -14.97 -3.05
N THR A 213 3.15 -16.04 -2.32
CA THR A 213 4.14 -16.90 -1.66
C THR A 213 4.99 -17.61 -2.70
N TRP A 214 4.37 -18.07 -3.79
CA TRP A 214 5.10 -18.67 -4.90
C TRP A 214 5.99 -17.64 -5.61
N ALA A 215 5.48 -16.44 -5.87
CA ALA A 215 6.26 -15.32 -6.41
C ALA A 215 7.43 -14.91 -5.49
N LEU A 216 7.21 -14.95 -4.17
CA LEU A 216 8.27 -14.71 -3.18
C LEU A 216 9.38 -15.75 -3.31
N LEU A 217 9.03 -17.03 -3.41
CA LEU A 217 10.00 -18.12 -3.54
C LEU A 217 10.81 -18.03 -4.83
N THR A 218 10.22 -17.54 -5.92
CA THR A 218 10.94 -17.33 -7.18
C THR A 218 11.82 -16.06 -7.17
N ALA A 219 11.40 -15.01 -6.47
CA ALA A 219 12.18 -13.78 -6.32
C ALA A 219 13.33 -13.90 -5.31
N LEU A 220 13.16 -14.67 -4.22
CA LEU A 220 14.13 -14.81 -3.13
C LEU A 220 15.57 -15.10 -3.58
N PRO A 221 15.84 -16.08 -4.46
CA PRO A 221 17.20 -16.38 -4.90
C PRO A 221 17.81 -15.24 -5.73
N VAL A 222 17.01 -14.56 -6.55
CA VAL A 222 17.44 -13.43 -7.38
C VAL A 222 17.72 -12.20 -6.54
N SER A 223 16.85 -11.91 -5.56
CA SER A 223 16.96 -10.75 -4.67
C SER A 223 18.10 -10.86 -3.66
N LEU A 224 18.43 -12.07 -3.22
CA LEU A 224 19.53 -12.32 -2.27
C LEU A 224 20.85 -12.70 -2.95
N GLY A 225 20.88 -12.84 -4.28
CA GLY A 225 22.05 -13.32 -5.02
C GLY A 225 22.52 -14.70 -4.56
N LEU A 226 21.59 -15.59 -4.20
CA LEU A 226 21.93 -16.89 -3.64
C LEU A 226 22.63 -17.78 -4.68
N PRO A 227 23.64 -18.57 -4.26
CA PRO A 227 24.29 -19.50 -5.16
C PRO A 227 23.30 -20.56 -5.65
N TYR A 228 23.49 -21.05 -6.87
CA TYR A 228 22.61 -21.99 -7.55
C TYR A 228 22.19 -23.19 -6.67
N ALA A 229 23.13 -23.76 -5.90
CA ALA A 229 22.86 -24.89 -5.01
C ALA A 229 21.83 -24.55 -3.92
N ALA A 230 21.91 -23.34 -3.33
CA ALA A 230 20.96 -22.89 -2.31
C ALA A 230 19.56 -22.66 -2.90
N THR A 231 19.50 -22.09 -4.11
CA THR A 231 18.25 -21.91 -4.86
C THR A 231 17.58 -23.24 -5.15
N LEU A 232 18.35 -24.24 -5.58
CA LEU A 232 17.85 -25.56 -5.93
C LEU A 232 17.38 -26.34 -4.69
N ALA A 233 18.13 -26.26 -3.59
CA ALA A 233 17.73 -26.85 -2.31
C ALA A 233 16.43 -26.24 -1.79
N LEU A 234 16.27 -24.91 -1.87
CA LEU A 234 15.03 -24.23 -1.48
C LEU A 234 13.85 -24.71 -2.34
N GLN A 235 14.01 -24.76 -3.66
CA GLN A 235 12.96 -25.24 -4.57
C GLN A 235 12.57 -26.69 -4.26
N LEU A 236 13.54 -27.60 -4.06
CA LEU A 236 13.27 -28.99 -3.69
C LEU A 236 12.55 -29.14 -2.35
N LEU A 237 12.93 -28.35 -1.34
CA LEU A 237 12.25 -28.36 -0.04
C LEU A 237 10.82 -27.86 -0.15
N THR A 238 10.58 -26.82 -0.95
CA THR A 238 9.22 -26.28 -1.15
C THR A 238 8.33 -27.24 -1.93
N THR A 239 8.84 -27.91 -2.97
CA THR A 239 8.08 -28.93 -3.70
C THR A 239 7.82 -30.16 -2.82
N ALA A 240 8.80 -30.60 -2.04
CA ALA A 240 8.63 -31.69 -1.08
C ALA A 240 7.56 -31.35 -0.02
N ALA A 241 7.57 -30.13 0.53
CA ALA A 241 6.56 -29.67 1.47
C ALA A 241 5.16 -29.60 0.85
N ALA A 242 5.05 -29.11 -0.39
CA ALA A 242 3.79 -29.06 -1.12
C ALA A 242 3.22 -30.47 -1.40
N LEU A 243 4.09 -31.41 -1.81
CA LEU A 243 3.72 -32.81 -2.02
C LEU A 243 3.29 -33.48 -0.70
N ALA A 244 4.04 -33.28 0.38
CA ALA A 244 3.69 -33.81 1.69
C ALA A 244 2.37 -33.26 2.24
N GLY A 245 2.04 -31.99 1.92
CA GLY A 245 0.74 -31.40 2.23
C GLY A 245 -0.41 -31.94 1.38
N ALA A 246 -0.16 -32.27 0.11
CA ALA A 246 -1.18 -32.80 -0.80
C ALA A 246 -1.58 -34.26 -0.52
N VAL A 247 -0.69 -35.03 0.12
CA VAL A 247 -0.91 -36.45 0.46
C VAL A 247 -1.64 -36.62 1.80
N ARG A 248 -1.86 -35.55 2.57
CA ARG A 248 -2.58 -35.54 3.85
C ARG A 248 -4.01 -35.05 3.69
#